data_AF-A0A523HNM2-F1
#
_entry.id   AF-A0A523HNM2-F1
#
_cell.length_a   1.000
_cell.length_b   1.000
_cell.length_c   1.000
_cell.angle_alpha   90.00
_cell.angle_beta   90.00
_cell.angle_gamma   90.00
#
_symmetry.space_group_name_H-M   'P 1'
#
loop_
_entity.id
_entity.type
_entity.pdbx_description
1 polymer ?
#
loop_
_entity_poly.entity_id
_entity_poly.type
_entity_poly.pdbx_seq_one_letter_code
_entity_poly.pdbx_strand_id
1 'polypeptide(L)' 'MRDFIFLVISAISILAFAYIFGGCAVVKPYERENLADRIMDFDAFGEERAMERHFLETREGSIGGNGGAGGGCACN' A
#
# COMPACT_ATOMS: atom_id res chain seq x y z
N MET A 1 -31.73 19.93 32.76
CA MET A 1 -31.99 19.68 31.31
C MET A 1 -30.72 19.81 30.47
N ARG A 2 -29.95 20.89 30.61
CA ARG A 2 -28.71 21.10 29.83
C ARG A 2 -27.62 20.07 30.12
N ASP A 3 -27.50 19.62 31.37
CA ASP A 3 -26.49 18.63 31.79
C ASP A 3 -26.81 17.22 31.26
N PHE A 4 -28.09 16.88 31.16
CA PHE A 4 -28.55 15.63 30.55
C PHE A 4 -28.26 15.60 29.05
N ILE A 5 -28.41 16.76 28.38
CA ILE A 5 -28.08 16.92 26.96
C ILE A 5 -26.57 16.77 26.72
N PHE A 6 -25.71 17.36 27.56
CA PHE A 6 -24.25 17.20 27.45
C PHE A 6 -23.78 15.75 27.67
N LEU A 7 -24.41 15.03 28.61
CA LEU A 7 -24.12 13.62 28.87
C LEU A 7 -24.50 12.72 27.68
N VAL A 8 -25.63 13.00 27.04
CA VAL A 8 -26.08 12.25 25.85
C VAL A 8 -25.16 12.53 24.66
N ILE A 9 -24.75 13.78 24.44
CA ILE A 9 -23.84 14.14 23.34
C ILE A 9 -22.46 13.49 23.52
N SER A 10 -21.91 13.45 24.74
CA SER A 10 -20.61 12.81 24.97
C SER A 10 -20.67 11.29 24.75
N ALA A 11 -21.76 10.64 25.18
CA ALA A 11 -21.96 9.21 24.97
C ALA A 11 -22.06 8.85 23.47
N ILE A 12 -22.79 9.66 22.69
CA ILE A 12 -22.92 9.47 21.23
C ILE A 12 -21.56 9.67 20.53
N SER A 13 -20.78 10.67 20.95
CA SER A 13 -19.44 10.93 20.40
C SER A 13 -18.49 9.75 20.63
N ILE A 14 -18.48 9.18 21.83
CA ILE A 14 -17.64 8.02 22.17
C ILE A 14 -18.05 6.79 21.35
N LEU A 15 -19.36 6.55 21.20
CA LEU A 15 -19.88 5.43 20.41
C LEU A 15 -19.51 5.57 18.92
N ALA A 16 -19.61 6.78 18.37
CA ALA A 16 -19.22 7.06 17.00
C ALA A 16 -17.71 6.84 16.76
N PHE A 17 -16.87 7.26 17.71
CA PHE A 17 -15.42 7.08 17.60
C PHE A 17 -15.03 5.59 17.62
N ALA A 18 -15.65 4.78 18.49
CA ALA A 18 -15.42 3.34 18.52
C ALA A 18 -15.78 2.64 17.20
N TYR A 19 -16.84 3.09 16.53
CA TYR A 19 -17.28 2.53 15.24
C TYR A 19 -16.28 2.78 14.10
N ILE A 20 -15.63 3.95 14.07
CA ILE A 20 -14.70 4.32 13.00
C ILE A 20 -13.37 3.56 13.13
N PHE A 21 -12.90 3.34 14.36
CA PHE A 21 -11.60 2.70 14.61
C PHE A 21 -11.68 1.18 14.87
N GLY A 22 -12.87 0.60 14.90
CA GLY A 22 -13.09 -0.83 15.22
C GLY A 22 -12.83 -1.83 14.09
N GLY A 23 -12.30 -1.40 12.93
CA GLY A 23 -12.18 -2.25 11.73
C GLY A 23 -10.99 -3.23 11.71
N CYS A 24 -10.09 -3.20 12.69
CA CYS A 24 -8.89 -4.05 12.67
C CYS A 24 -9.21 -5.45 13.25
N ALA A 25 -9.34 -6.45 12.37
CA ALA A 25 -9.54 -7.84 12.75
C ALA A 25 -8.28 -8.68 12.51
N VAL A 26 -7.88 -9.48 13.51
CA VAL A 26 -6.80 -10.47 13.34
C VAL A 26 -7.38 -11.70 12.64
N VAL A 27 -7.21 -11.75 11.32
CA VAL A 27 -7.64 -12.87 10.48
C VAL A 27 -6.51 -13.87 10.24
N LYS A 28 -6.87 -15.14 10.07
CA LYS A 28 -5.92 -16.21 9.77
C LYS A 28 -5.37 -16.03 8.35
N PRO A 29 -4.16 -16.53 8.04
CA PRO A 29 -3.50 -16.28 6.76
C PRO A 29 -4.34 -16.69 5.54
N TYR A 30 -5.08 -17.80 5.62
CA TYR A 30 -5.91 -18.31 4.52
C TYR A 30 -7.16 -17.46 4.27
N GLU A 31 -7.64 -16.69 5.24
CA GLU A 31 -8.80 -15.79 5.06
C GLU A 31 -8.45 -14.55 4.22
N ARG A 32 -7.15 -14.34 3.93
CA ARG A 32 -6.63 -13.23 3.12
C ARG A 32 -6.51 -13.57 1.64
N GLU A 33 -6.72 -14.82 1.24
CA GLU A 33 -6.52 -15.29 -0.13
C GLU A 33 -7.38 -14.52 -1.15
N ASN A 34 -8.59 -14.12 -0.74
CA ASN A 34 -9.54 -13.42 -1.61
C ASN A 34 -9.09 -11.98 -1.98
N LEU A 35 -8.13 -11.42 -1.25
CA LEU A 35 -7.55 -10.08 -1.50
C LEU A 35 -6.09 -10.14 -1.96
N ALA A 36 -5.52 -11.34 -2.10
CA ALA A 36 -4.12 -11.55 -2.46
C ALA A 36 -4.00 -12.45 -3.71
N ASP A 37 -4.78 -12.14 -4.74
CA ASP A 37 -4.66 -12.82 -6.03
C ASP A 37 -3.24 -12.62 -6.59
N ARG A 38 -2.65 -13.68 -7.14
CA ARG A 38 -1.33 -13.64 -7.77
C ARG A 38 -1.25 -12.63 -8.90
N ILE A 39 -2.36 -12.31 -9.57
CA ILE A 39 -2.36 -11.27 -10.61
C ILE A 39 -2.11 -9.86 -10.05
N MET A 40 -2.34 -9.64 -8.76
CA MET A 40 -2.06 -8.38 -8.08
C MET A 40 -0.63 -8.30 -7.53
N ASP A 41 0.19 -9.32 -7.77
CA ASP A 41 1.61 -9.28 -7.44
C ASP A 41 2.35 -8.32 -8.39
N PHE A 42 2.66 -7.14 -7.87
CA PHE A 42 3.42 -6.13 -8.59
C PHE A 42 4.81 -6.58 -8.98
N ASP A 43 5.36 -7.66 -8.43
CA ASP A 43 6.70 -8.17 -8.74
C ASP A 43 6.71 -9.57 -9.39
N ALA A 44 5.54 -10.05 -9.85
CA ALA A 44 5.39 -11.36 -10.50
C ALA A 44 6.42 -11.64 -11.63
N PHE A 45 6.82 -10.59 -12.35
CA PHE A 45 7.85 -10.63 -13.40
C PHE A 45 9.01 -9.67 -13.09
N GLY A 46 9.50 -9.67 -11.84
CA GLY A 46 10.55 -8.75 -11.38
C GLY A 46 11.85 -8.84 -12.18
N GLU A 47 12.29 -10.05 -12.52
CA GLU A 47 13.52 -10.28 -13.31
C GLU A 47 13.40 -9.75 -14.74
N GLU A 48 12.32 -10.09 -15.44
CA GLU A 48 12.06 -9.61 -16.81
C GLU A 48 11.98 -8.08 -16.87
N ARG A 49 11.24 -7.47 -15.92
CA ARG A 49 11.15 -6.00 -15.82
C ARG A 49 12.47 -5.36 -15.41
N ALA A 50 13.31 -6.02 -14.62
CA ALA A 50 14.65 -5.53 -14.34
C ALA A 50 15.51 -5.50 -15.61
N MET A 51 15.44 -6.54 -16.44
CA MET A 51 16.16 -6.57 -17.73
C MET A 51 15.62 -5.53 -18.72
N GLU A 52 14.31 -5.40 -18.84
CA GLU A 52 13.68 -4.39 -19.70
C GLU A 52 14.06 -2.96 -19.27
N ARG A 53 14.02 -2.69 -17.96
CA ARG A 53 14.47 -1.40 -17.40
C ARG A 53 15.94 -1.14 -17.71
N HIS A 54 16.81 -2.13 -17.55
CA HIS A 54 18.22 -1.97 -17.87
C HIS A 54 18.46 -1.61 -19.35
N PHE A 55 17.69 -2.22 -20.26
CA PHE A 55 17.73 -1.90 -21.68
C PHE A 55 17.25 -0.47 -21.97
N LEU A 56 16.13 -0.06 -21.38
CA LEU A 56 15.56 1.28 -21.55
C LEU A 56 16.46 2.36 -20.95
N GLU A 57 16.97 2.17 -19.73
CA GLU A 57 17.91 3.08 -19.07
C GLU A 57 19.19 3.28 -19.89
N THR A 58 19.72 2.19 -20.47
CA THR A 58 20.90 2.24 -21.34
C THR A 58 20.63 3.01 -22.64
N ARG A 59 19.45 2.83 -23.24
CA ARG A 59 19.11 3.47 -24.53
C ARG A 59 18.69 4.92 -24.39
N GLU A 60 17.96 5.23 -23.34
CA GLU A 60 17.32 6.54 -23.16
C GLU A 60 18.15 7.45 -22.24
N GLY A 61 19.18 6.91 -21.58
CA GLY A 61 19.96 7.65 -20.57
C GLY A 61 19.09 8.10 -19.39
N SER A 62 17.95 7.42 -19.17
CA SER A 62 16.99 7.78 -18.14
C SER A 62 17.51 7.32 -16.76
N ILE A 63 17.35 8.19 -15.75
CA ILE A 63 17.82 7.95 -14.38
C ILE A 63 16.63 8.11 -13.42
N GLY A 64 16.46 7.16 -12.50
CA GLY A 64 15.82 7.40 -11.19
C GLY A 64 14.29 7.32 -11.12
N GLY A 65 13.57 7.07 -12.22
CA GLY A 65 12.10 6.95 -12.22
C GLY A 65 11.55 5.68 -11.56
N ASN A 66 12.35 4.62 -11.48
CA ASN A 66 11.90 3.27 -11.10
C ASN A 66 12.53 2.72 -9.80
N GLY A 67 13.17 3.56 -8.99
CA GLY A 67 13.74 3.16 -7.69
C GLY A 67 15.10 2.46 -7.75
N GLY A 68 15.79 2.47 -8.91
CA GLY A 68 17.13 1.94 -9.11
C GLY A 68 18.24 3.00 -8.98
N ALA A 69 19.39 2.58 -8.46
CA ALA A 69 20.58 3.41 -8.28
C ALA A 69 21.30 3.64 -9.62
N GLY A 70 21.02 4.78 -10.25
CA GLY A 70 21.88 5.43 -11.24
C GLY A 70 21.81 4.88 -12.68
N GLY A 71 21.56 5.78 -13.63
CA GLY A 71 21.79 5.53 -15.06
C GLY A 71 23.01 6.31 -15.55
N GLY A 72 23.74 5.73 -16.49
CA GLY A 72 24.91 6.35 -17.11
C GLY A 72 26.08 5.38 -17.31
N CYS A 73 26.59 5.34 -18.55
CA CYS A 73 27.61 4.44 -19.12
C CYS A 73 27.41 2.95 -18.80
N ALA A 74 26.97 2.22 -19.82
CA ALA A 74 26.64 0.78 -19.86
C ALA A 74 27.79 -0.21 -19.55
N CYS A 75 28.66 0.11 -18.60
CA CYS A 75 29.74 -0.74 -18.15
C CYS A 75 29.35 -1.31 -16.79
N ASN A 76 28.73 -2.49 -16.83
CA ASN A 76 28.64 -3.42 -15.70
C ASN A 76 30.05 -3.88 -15.32
#